data_AF-A0A968UAR7-F1
#
_entry.id   AF-A0A968UAR7-F1
#
_cell.length_a   1.000
_cell.length_b   1.000
_cell.length_c   1.000
_cell.angle_alpha   90.00
_cell.angle_beta   90.00
_cell.angle_gamma   90.00
#
_symmetry.space_group_name_H-M   'P 1'
#
loop_
_entity.id
_entity.type
_entity.pdbx_description
1 polymer ?
#
loop_
_entity_poly.entity_id
_entity_poly.type
_entity_poly.pdbx_seq_one_letter_code
_entity_poly.pdbx_strand_id
1 'polypeptide(L)'
;MGSSTEKVTKLHLQAFGFSDYVIKQLIKGLNAASTNNGLKEYISSDIKTSVEKRLANCRIQAENQEKLQSFLIWLNGESNVIPVDFLKDLTPEKKIEVLRTRIQELEIQERPLAEETERLLAQARRMVASK
;
A
#
# COMPACT_ATOMS: atom_id res chain seq x y z
N MET A 1 -0.46 -1.94 9.92
CA MET A 1 -1.87 -1.75 9.54
C MET A 1 -2.07 -2.38 8.17
N GLY A 2 -2.75 -3.52 8.10
CA GLY A 2 -3.05 -4.18 6.84
C GLY A 2 -4.18 -3.44 6.13
N SER A 3 -3.88 -2.78 5.03
CA SER A 3 -4.90 -2.36 4.08
C SER A 3 -5.43 -3.65 3.43
N SER A 4 -6.42 -4.30 4.05
CA SER A 4 -7.25 -5.27 3.37
C SER A 4 -8.10 -4.50 2.37
N THR A 5 -7.54 -4.20 1.20
CA THR A 5 -8.28 -3.55 0.13
C THR A 5 -9.27 -4.59 -0.38
N GLU A 6 -10.50 -4.58 0.16
CA GLU A 6 -11.54 -5.55 -0.20
C GLU A 6 -12.00 -5.42 -1.65
N LYS A 7 -11.77 -4.23 -2.25
CA LYS A 7 -12.21 -3.88 -3.59
C LYS A 7 -11.10 -3.24 -4.43
N VAL A 8 -11.08 -3.60 -5.71
CA VAL A 8 -10.16 -3.10 -6.73
C VAL A 8 -10.95 -2.28 -7.76
N THR A 9 -10.41 -1.13 -8.15
CA THR A 9 -10.95 -0.31 -9.25
C THR A 9 -10.02 -0.35 -10.46
N LYS A 10 -10.49 0.18 -11.59
CA LYS A 10 -9.65 0.44 -12.76
C LYS A 10 -8.41 1.29 -12.42
N LEU A 11 -8.55 2.27 -11.52
CA LEU A 11 -7.44 3.14 -11.13
C LEU A 11 -6.33 2.39 -10.40
N HIS A 12 -6.68 1.44 -9.51
CA HIS A 12 -5.69 0.59 -8.86
C HIS A 12 -4.89 -0.19 -9.91
N LEU A 13 -5.57 -0.80 -10.89
CA LEU A 13 -4.89 -1.54 -11.96
C LEU A 13 -3.99 -0.63 -12.83
N GLN A 14 -4.42 0.59 -13.11
CA GLN A 14 -3.61 1.56 -13.84
C GLN A 14 -2.38 2.01 -13.04
N ALA A 15 -2.49 2.14 -11.72
CA ALA A 15 -1.36 2.47 -10.85
C ALA A 15 -0.25 1.40 -10.87
N PHE A 16 -0.61 0.14 -11.11
CA PHE A 16 0.35 -0.96 -11.35
C PHE A 16 0.87 -1.03 -12.79
N GLY A 17 0.54 -0.03 -13.63
CA GLY A 17 1.06 0.08 -14.99
C GLY A 17 0.41 -0.87 -16.00
N PHE A 18 -0.78 -1.41 -15.70
CA PHE A 18 -1.53 -2.22 -16.67
C PHE A 18 -2.19 -1.33 -17.73
N SER A 19 -2.05 -1.74 -18.99
CA SER A 19 -2.77 -1.09 -20.10
C SER A 19 -4.27 -1.43 -20.06
N ASP A 20 -5.10 -0.58 -20.67
CA ASP A 20 -6.54 -0.79 -20.77
C ASP A 20 -6.92 -2.15 -21.38
N TYR A 21 -6.10 -2.67 -22.30
CA TYR A 21 -6.27 -4.01 -22.84
C TYR A 21 -6.07 -5.09 -21.77
N VAL A 22 -4.99 -4.99 -20.99
CA VAL A 22 -4.69 -5.94 -19.91
C VAL A 22 -5.77 -5.89 -18.84
N ILE A 23 -6.22 -4.70 -18.47
CA ILE A 23 -7.31 -4.48 -17.51
C ILE A 23 -8.59 -5.16 -17.98
N LYS A 24 -9.01 -4.94 -19.23
CA LYS A 24 -10.21 -5.58 -19.80
C LYS A 24 -10.16 -7.09 -19.71
N GLN A 25 -8.98 -7.69 -19.91
CA GLN A 25 -8.77 -9.13 -19.79
C GLN A 25 -8.82 -9.61 -18.34
N LEU A 26 -8.29 -8.84 -17.38
CA LEU A 26 -8.33 -9.18 -15.95
C LEU A 26 -9.74 -9.14 -15.38
N ILE A 27 -10.55 -8.15 -15.77
CA ILE A 27 -11.94 -8.02 -15.31
C ILE A 27 -12.94 -8.80 -16.16
N LYS A 28 -12.48 -9.52 -17.19
CA LYS A 28 -13.35 -10.21 -18.15
C LYS A 28 -14.15 -11.30 -17.45
N GLY A 29 -15.47 -11.17 -17.47
CA GLY A 29 -16.37 -12.14 -16.83
C GLY A 29 -16.50 -11.96 -15.31
N LEU A 30 -15.90 -10.92 -14.72
CA LEU A 30 -16.12 -10.55 -13.34
C LEU A 30 -17.31 -9.60 -13.24
N ASN A 31 -18.15 -9.80 -12.22
CA ASN A 31 -19.22 -8.87 -11.90
C ASN A 31 -18.67 -7.74 -11.03
N ALA A 32 -19.07 -6.51 -11.33
CA ALA A 32 -18.76 -5.39 -10.44
C ALA A 32 -19.56 -5.56 -9.15
N ALA A 33 -18.90 -5.49 -8.01
CA ALA A 33 -19.52 -5.56 -6.69
C ALA A 33 -20.29 -4.27 -6.37
N SER A 34 -19.78 -3.14 -6.84
CA SER A 34 -20.39 -1.82 -6.67
C SER A 34 -19.89 -0.84 -7.71
N THR A 35 -20.51 0.33 -7.76
CA THR A 35 -20.00 1.49 -8.49
C THR A 35 -19.87 2.64 -7.51
N ASN A 36 -18.67 3.22 -7.43
CA ASN A 36 -18.35 4.32 -6.53
C ASN A 36 -17.74 5.45 -7.35
N ASN A 37 -18.31 6.65 -7.26
CA ASN A 37 -17.90 7.83 -8.06
C ASN A 37 -17.75 7.54 -9.57
N GLY A 38 -18.65 6.73 -10.13
CA GLY A 38 -18.61 6.34 -11.54
C GLY A 38 -17.58 5.26 -11.90
N LEU A 39 -16.80 4.76 -10.93
CA LEU A 39 -15.84 3.68 -11.11
C LEU A 39 -16.43 2.36 -10.62
N LYS A 40 -16.31 1.33 -11.45
CA LYS A 40 -16.66 -0.05 -11.06
C LYS A 40 -15.62 -0.57 -10.05
N GLU A 41 -16.13 -1.12 -8.97
CA GLU A 41 -15.38 -1.80 -7.93
C GLU A 41 -15.57 -3.31 -8.08
N TYR A 42 -14.48 -4.07 -8.06
CA TYR A 42 -14.46 -5.52 -8.17
C TYR A 42 -13.93 -6.11 -6.87
N ILE A 43 -14.44 -7.27 -6.45
CA ILE A 43 -13.95 -7.93 -5.24
C ILE A 43 -12.50 -8.36 -5.47
N SER A 44 -11.62 -8.07 -4.51
CA SER A 44 -10.19 -8.37 -4.62
C SER A 44 -9.90 -9.86 -4.78
N SER A 45 -10.71 -10.75 -4.19
CA SER A 45 -10.61 -12.21 -4.37
C SER A 45 -10.81 -12.63 -5.82
N ASP A 46 -11.81 -12.06 -6.49
CA ASP A 46 -12.15 -12.42 -7.87
C ASP A 46 -11.06 -11.95 -8.85
N ILE A 47 -10.53 -10.75 -8.58
CA ILE A 47 -9.39 -10.19 -9.32
C ILE A 47 -8.15 -11.04 -9.08
N LYS A 48 -7.88 -11.45 -7.84
CA LYS A 48 -6.76 -12.35 -7.50
C LYS A 48 -6.82 -13.64 -8.31
N THR A 49 -7.96 -14.33 -8.33
CA THR A 49 -8.14 -15.55 -9.13
C THR A 49 -7.89 -15.31 -10.63
N SER A 50 -8.33 -14.16 -11.16
CA SER A 50 -8.07 -13.79 -12.56
C SER A 50 -6.58 -13.54 -12.84
N VAL A 51 -5.87 -12.89 -11.91
CA VAL A 51 -4.43 -12.65 -11.98
C VAL A 51 -3.66 -13.97 -11.93
N GLU A 52 -3.97 -14.87 -11.00
CA GLU A 52 -3.35 -16.21 -10.87
C GLU A 52 -3.57 -17.05 -12.14
N LYS A 53 -4.81 -17.09 -12.65
CA LYS A 53 -5.13 -17.79 -13.91
C LYS A 53 -4.33 -17.24 -15.08
N ARG A 54 -4.11 -15.93 -15.10
CA ARG A 54 -3.32 -15.29 -16.14
C ARG A 54 -1.83 -15.64 -15.97
N LEU A 55 -1.26 -15.52 -14.78
CA LEU A 55 0.12 -15.91 -14.49
C LEU A 55 0.43 -17.37 -14.83
N ALA A 56 -0.55 -18.28 -14.71
CA ALA A 56 -0.41 -19.68 -15.13
C ALA A 56 -0.28 -19.87 -16.66
N ASN A 57 -0.56 -18.84 -17.47
CA ASN A 57 -0.40 -18.90 -18.92
C ASN A 57 1.03 -18.52 -19.34
N CYS A 58 1.80 -19.50 -19.82
CA CYS A 58 3.21 -19.35 -20.21
C CYS A 58 3.47 -18.40 -21.40
N ARG A 59 2.44 -17.79 -22.02
CA ARG A 59 2.57 -16.89 -23.18
C ARG A 59 2.62 -15.40 -22.83
N ILE A 60 2.76 -15.05 -21.56
CA ILE A 60 2.81 -13.65 -21.12
C ILE A 60 4.22 -13.10 -21.30
N GLN A 61 4.32 -11.87 -21.79
CA GLN A 61 5.60 -11.15 -21.86
C GLN A 61 6.14 -10.89 -20.46
N ALA A 62 7.45 -11.03 -20.26
CA ALA A 62 8.12 -10.90 -18.96
C ALA A 62 7.73 -9.62 -18.19
N GLU A 63 7.65 -8.48 -18.87
CA GLU A 63 7.24 -7.20 -18.26
C GLU A 63 5.82 -7.25 -17.66
N ASN A 64 4.87 -7.89 -18.35
CA ASN A 64 3.52 -8.05 -17.84
C ASN A 64 3.45 -9.09 -16.72
N GLN A 65 4.35 -10.08 -16.74
CA GLN A 65 4.45 -11.09 -15.69
C GLN A 65 4.92 -10.47 -14.37
N GLU A 66 5.96 -9.63 -14.38
CA GLU A 66 6.43 -8.90 -13.20
C GLU A 66 5.35 -7.97 -12.61
N LYS A 67 4.64 -7.24 -13.47
CA LYS A 67 3.52 -6.37 -13.05
C LYS A 67 2.40 -7.19 -12.38
N LEU A 68 2.04 -8.34 -12.95
CA LEU A 68 1.03 -9.23 -12.38
C LEU A 68 1.47 -9.86 -11.06
N GLN A 69 2.74 -10.25 -10.92
CA GLN A 69 3.29 -10.77 -9.66
C GLN A 69 3.30 -9.70 -8.58
N SER A 70 3.77 -8.50 -8.89
CA SER A 70 3.78 -7.36 -7.96
C SER A 70 2.38 -6.99 -7.49
N PHE A 71 1.41 -7.03 -8.40
CA PHE A 71 0.00 -6.80 -8.06
C PHE A 71 -0.59 -7.93 -7.21
N LEU A 72 -0.21 -9.19 -7.45
CA LEU A 72 -0.63 -10.34 -6.64
C LEU A 72 -0.09 -10.26 -5.20
N ILE A 73 1.18 -9.88 -5.03
CA ILE A 73 1.80 -9.63 -3.72
C ILE A 73 1.00 -8.57 -2.96
N TRP A 74 0.69 -7.45 -3.62
CA TRP A 74 -0.13 -6.40 -3.02
C TRP A 74 -1.54 -6.88 -2.64
N LEU A 75 -2.21 -7.67 -3.49
CA LEU A 75 -3.52 -8.26 -3.20
C LEU A 75 -3.50 -9.22 -2.01
N ASN A 76 -2.38 -9.92 -1.78
CA ASN A 76 -2.20 -10.80 -0.64
C ASN A 76 -1.93 -10.02 0.67
N GLY A 77 -1.79 -8.69 0.60
CA GLY A 77 -1.33 -7.90 1.74
C GLY A 77 0.11 -8.21 2.12
N GLU A 78 0.85 -8.89 1.25
CA GLU A 78 2.27 -9.15 1.43
C GLU A 78 2.97 -7.79 1.29
N SER A 79 3.44 -7.29 2.43
CA SER A 79 4.23 -6.07 2.44
C SER A 79 5.51 -6.36 1.67
N ASN A 80 5.84 -5.54 0.67
CA ASN A 80 7.15 -5.52 0.01
C ASN A 80 8.30 -5.10 0.96
N VAL A 81 8.06 -5.16 2.28
CA VAL A 81 9.05 -5.01 3.33
C VAL A 81 9.81 -6.34 3.39
N ILE A 82 10.96 -6.35 2.73
CA ILE A 82 12.00 -7.33 3.04
C ILE A 82 12.30 -7.15 4.54
N PRO A 83 12.12 -8.18 5.39
CA PRO A 83 12.51 -8.09 6.79
C PRO A 83 14.04 -8.06 6.86
N VAL A 84 14.61 -6.86 6.75
CA VAL A 84 16.03 -6.62 6.93
C VAL A 84 16.24 -6.34 8.41
N ASP A 85 16.90 -7.27 9.10
CA ASP A 85 17.44 -6.99 10.42
C ASP A 85 18.71 -6.14 10.24
N PHE A 86 18.52 -4.82 10.25
CA PHE A 86 19.60 -3.82 10.12
C PHE A 86 20.66 -3.91 11.23
N LEU A 87 20.40 -4.71 12.28
CA LEU A 87 21.29 -4.87 13.40
C LEU A 87 22.02 -6.23 13.38
N LYS A 88 21.68 -7.14 12.47
CA LYS A 88 22.09 -8.55 12.51
C LYS A 88 23.59 -8.77 12.71
N ASP A 89 24.43 -8.00 12.01
CA ASP A 89 25.89 -8.17 11.99
C ASP A 89 26.64 -7.22 12.95
N LEU A 90 25.91 -6.50 13.82
CA LEU A 90 26.50 -5.58 14.80
C LEU A 90 26.77 -6.26 16.14
N THR A 91 27.85 -5.85 16.81
CA THR A 91 28.09 -6.22 18.22
C THR A 91 27.02 -5.62 19.13
N PRO A 92 26.77 -6.19 20.31
CA PRO A 92 25.78 -5.65 21.26
C PRO A 92 25.96 -4.16 21.57
N GLU A 93 27.21 -3.72 21.71
CA GLU A 93 27.54 -2.32 22.01
C GLU A 93 27.15 -1.41 20.83
N LYS A 94 27.44 -1.87 19.59
CA LYS A 94 27.13 -1.10 18.39
C LYS A 94 25.63 -1.07 18.11
N LYS A 95 24.91 -2.15 18.44
CA LYS A 95 23.43 -2.17 18.43
C LYS A 95 22.85 -1.12 19.36
N ILE A 96 23.35 -1.05 20.61
CA ILE A 96 22.90 -0.07 21.60
C ILE A 96 23.18 1.36 21.13
N GLU A 97 24.36 1.62 20.56
CA GLU A 97 24.71 2.93 20.01
C GLU A 97 23.76 3.36 18.90
N VAL A 98 23.55 2.49 17.89
CA VAL A 98 22.64 2.76 16.77
C VAL A 98 21.21 3.02 17.26
N LEU A 99 20.72 2.20 18.19
CA LEU A 99 19.38 2.36 18.75
C LEU A 99 19.24 3.67 19.53
N ARG A 100 20.23 4.05 20.34
CA ARG A 100 20.22 5.32 21.10
C ARG A 100 20.21 6.53 20.18
N THR A 101 21.06 6.54 19.15
CA THR A 101 21.09 7.61 18.15
C THR A 101 19.73 7.72 17.46
N ARG A 102 19.14 6.59 17.07
CA ARG A 102 17.85 6.60 16.38
C ARG A 102 16.71 7.09 17.28
N ILE A 103 16.72 6.73 18.56
CA ILE A 103 15.75 7.24 19.54
C ILE A 103 15.87 8.77 19.65
N GLN A 104 17.07 9.31 19.78
CA GLN A 104 17.28 10.76 19.87
C GLN A 104 16.82 11.50 18.60
N GLU A 105 17.12 10.95 17.41
CA GLU A 105 16.63 11.51 16.15
C GLU A 105 15.09 11.56 16.11
N LEU A 106 14.44 10.48 16.53
CA LEU A 106 12.99 10.41 16.57
C LEU A 106 12.39 11.40 17.58
N GLU A 107 12.98 11.53 18.76
CA GLU A 107 12.56 12.52 19.76
C GLU A 107 12.69 13.96 19.24
N ILE A 108 13.75 14.26 18.49
CA ILE A 108 13.95 15.57 17.85
C ILE A 108 12.88 15.82 16.79
N GLN A 109 12.54 14.80 16.00
CA GLN A 109 11.51 14.89 14.97
C GLN A 109 10.09 14.96 15.53
N GLU A 110 9.82 14.33 16.68
CA GLU A 110 8.50 14.30 17.30
C GLU A 110 8.09 15.66 17.88
N ARG A 111 9.03 16.42 18.46
CA ARG A 111 8.76 17.74 19.05
C ARG A 111 8.05 18.73 18.12
N PRO A 112 8.54 19.03 16.89
CA PRO A 112 7.88 19.98 16.01
C PRO A 112 6.49 19.49 15.56
N LEU A 113 6.32 18.17 15.37
CA LEU A 113 5.04 17.56 15.03
C LEU A 113 4.02 17.70 16.17
N ALA A 114 4.44 17.50 17.41
CA ALA A 114 3.60 17.68 18.59
C ALA A 114 3.17 19.16 18.72
N GLU A 115 4.11 20.10 18.57
CA GLU A 115 3.82 21.54 18.62
C GLU A 115 2.87 21.99 17.50
N GLU A 116 3.04 21.50 16.28
CA GLU A 116 2.14 21.78 15.17
C GLU A 116 0.74 21.23 15.43
N THR A 117 0.65 19.99 15.93
CA THR A 117 -0.62 19.35 16.29
C THR A 117 -1.35 20.14 17.36
N GLU A 118 -0.66 20.60 18.41
CA GLU A 118 -1.26 21.42 19.45
C GLU A 118 -1.76 22.77 18.93
N ARG A 119 -1.00 23.42 18.03
CA ARG A 119 -1.43 24.67 17.38
C ARG A 119 -2.71 24.47 16.56
N LEU A 120 -2.77 23.42 15.75
CA LEU A 120 -3.95 23.08 14.94
C LEU A 120 -5.16 22.79 15.83
N LEU A 121 -4.99 22.02 16.91
CA LEU A 121 -6.05 21.74 17.87
C LEU A 121 -6.54 23.01 18.58
N ALA A 122 -5.64 23.91 18.97
CA ALA A 122 -5.99 25.19 19.58
C ALA A 122 -6.78 26.09 18.61
N GLN A 123 -6.37 26.15 17.34
CA GLN A 123 -7.08 26.89 16.29
C GLN A 123 -8.48 26.31 16.04
N ALA A 124 -8.60 24.99 15.92
CA ALA A 124 -9.88 24.33 15.74
C ALA A 124 -10.85 24.61 16.92
N ARG A 125 -10.36 24.54 18.16
CA ARG A 125 -11.14 24.87 19.36
C ARG A 125 -11.63 26.33 19.35
N ARG A 126 -10.79 27.28 18.95
CA ARG A 126 -11.18 28.70 18.84
C ARG A 126 -12.27 28.92 17.80
N MET A 127 -12.17 28.29 16.62
CA MET A 127 -13.17 28.41 15.56
C MET A 127 -14.53 27.83 15.93
N VAL A 128 -14.56 26.78 16.76
CA VAL A 128 -15.80 26.19 17.28
C VAL A 128 -16.43 27.08 18.36
N ALA A 129 -15.62 27.70 19.21
CA ALA A 129 -16.10 28.58 20.29
C ALA A 129 -16.54 29.98 19.80
N SER A 130 -16.09 30.41 18.61
CA SER A 130 -16.48 31.69 18.00
C SER A 130 -17.71 31.61 17.08
N LYS A 131 -18.42 30.47 17.10
CA LYS A 131 -19.70 30.24 16.42
C LYS A 131 -20.84 30.25 17.43
#